data_AF-A0A373ZTN8-F1
#
_entry.id   AF-A0A373ZTN8-F1
#
_cell.length_a   1.000
_cell.length_b   1.000
_cell.length_c   1.000
_cell.angle_alpha   90.00
_cell.angle_beta   90.00
_cell.angle_gamma   90.00
#
_symmetry.space_group_name_H-M   'P 1'
#
loop_
_entity.id
_entity.type
_entity.pdbx_description
1 polymer ?
#
loop_
_entity_poly.entity_id
_entity_poly.type
_entity_poly.pdbx_seq_one_letter_code
_entity_poly.pdbx_strand_id
1 'polypeptide(L)'
;MDSEILKAVSSIVQRAERMIDDAKIQSTYEEIGVIPLLNNRNNQIIYGRRGTGKTHVFKYLASELKEDNDIVVYVDCRTLSSASSFEDSCPSRKYRSHAIFRDIIGEIEDVVKQYIALNAPNNSALALDALEQMIKATSIKESKKRDTRKTEVRGRTITDNVGMKCSIPQLTLDFDSKVEEESTAQTTTSYRMEEHEKLVFPDINYKARELVQHLKVNIYVLLDEWSSIPLDVQPFLADCINKSFFAIPHFIFKIAALEYRSNFTIVMQNNLHIGFELGSDISSNLDLDDYFVFDKNPDSITAIFAGILSKHIKSELPEGYLDKIKITSTQQLINYLPVG
;
A
#
# COMPACT_ATOMS: atom_id res chain seq x y z
N MET A 1 8.21 32.73 -32.85
CA MET A 1 8.34 32.08 -31.53
C MET A 1 9.22 30.88 -31.72
N ASP A 2 10.06 30.58 -30.75
CA ASP A 2 11.02 29.50 -30.90
C ASP A 2 10.30 28.13 -30.84
N SER A 3 10.33 27.38 -31.94
CA SER A 3 9.57 26.12 -32.09
C SER A 3 9.99 25.10 -31.03
N GLU A 4 11.24 25.14 -30.60
CA GLU A 4 11.78 24.21 -29.60
C GLU A 4 11.28 24.53 -28.19
N ILE A 5 11.04 25.80 -27.84
CA ILE A 5 10.48 26.16 -26.53
C ILE A 5 9.00 25.77 -26.44
N LEU A 6 8.23 26.01 -27.50
CA LEU A 6 6.83 25.55 -27.57
C LEU A 6 6.74 24.03 -27.46
N LYS A 7 7.63 23.32 -28.15
CA LYS A 7 7.73 21.87 -28.08
C LYS A 7 8.11 21.41 -26.67
N ALA A 8 9.12 22.03 -26.04
CA ALA A 8 9.53 21.73 -24.68
C ALA A 8 8.37 21.91 -23.68
N VAL A 9 7.63 23.02 -23.75
CA VAL A 9 6.44 23.25 -22.90
C VAL A 9 5.38 22.17 -23.12
N SER A 10 5.11 21.77 -24.37
CA SER A 10 4.14 20.72 -24.66
C SER A 10 4.56 19.32 -24.21
N SER A 11 5.86 19.07 -24.10
CA SER A 11 6.44 17.79 -23.66
C SER A 11 6.44 17.63 -22.14
N ILE A 12 6.17 18.68 -21.37
CA ILE A 12 6.20 18.63 -19.90
C ILE A 12 5.18 17.61 -19.39
N VAL A 13 5.70 16.57 -18.75
CA VAL A 13 4.88 15.58 -18.05
C VAL A 13 4.31 16.21 -16.78
N GLN A 14 2.98 16.41 -16.75
CA GLN A 14 2.29 17.06 -15.62
C GLN A 14 2.20 16.21 -14.35
N ARG A 15 2.56 14.92 -14.42
CA ARG A 15 2.33 13.93 -13.37
C ARG A 15 3.62 13.17 -13.06
N ALA A 16 4.11 13.32 -11.83
CA ALA A 16 5.37 12.71 -11.42
C ALA A 16 5.35 11.17 -11.52
N GLU A 17 4.20 10.52 -11.33
CA GLU A 17 4.09 9.06 -11.49
C GLU A 17 4.41 8.57 -12.91
N ARG A 18 4.20 9.42 -13.93
CA ARG A 18 4.49 9.09 -15.34
C ARG A 18 5.95 9.35 -15.74
N MET A 19 6.73 9.99 -14.88
CA MET A 19 8.16 10.17 -15.08
C MET A 19 8.88 8.87 -14.71
N ILE A 20 9.55 8.28 -15.70
CA ILE A 20 10.28 7.01 -15.56
C ILE A 20 11.75 7.27 -15.19
N ASP A 21 12.31 8.41 -15.59
CA ASP A 21 13.73 8.73 -15.41
C ASP A 21 14.00 9.42 -14.07
N ASP A 22 14.74 8.75 -13.20
CA ASP A 22 15.17 9.24 -11.88
C ASP A 22 16.02 10.52 -11.98
N ALA A 23 16.89 10.63 -13.00
CA ALA A 23 17.71 11.83 -13.21
C ALA A 23 16.86 13.04 -13.60
N LYS A 24 15.77 12.80 -14.34
CA LYS A 24 14.79 13.83 -14.67
C LYS A 24 13.99 14.26 -13.45
N ILE A 25 13.65 13.34 -12.55
CA ILE A 25 12.98 13.68 -11.28
C ILE A 25 13.88 14.56 -10.40
N GLN A 26 15.15 14.18 -10.25
CA GLN A 26 16.13 14.98 -9.49
C GLN A 26 16.31 16.38 -10.08
N SER A 27 16.50 16.50 -11.39
CA SER A 27 16.73 17.79 -12.05
C SER A 27 15.50 18.70 -12.08
N THR A 28 14.30 18.13 -11.97
CA THR A 28 13.03 18.89 -11.97
C THR A 28 12.53 19.26 -10.58
N TYR A 29 13.07 18.64 -9.52
CA TYR A 29 12.68 18.94 -8.14
C TYR A 29 13.10 20.34 -7.70
N GLU A 30 12.14 21.11 -7.19
CA GLU A 30 12.37 22.38 -6.50
C GLU A 30 12.19 22.15 -5.01
N GLU A 31 13.25 22.36 -4.24
CA GLU A 31 13.22 22.18 -2.79
C GLU A 31 12.35 23.26 -2.15
N ILE A 32 11.30 22.82 -1.46
CA ILE A 32 10.35 23.67 -0.72
C ILE A 32 10.58 23.62 0.80
N GLY A 33 11.67 22.99 1.26
CA GLY A 33 12.02 22.81 2.67
C GLY A 33 11.41 21.57 3.30
N VAL A 34 11.01 20.60 2.48
CA VAL A 34 10.30 19.39 2.89
C VAL A 34 11.25 18.21 3.06
N ILE A 35 12.23 18.05 2.17
CA ILE A 35 13.16 16.93 2.22
C ILE A 35 13.96 16.88 3.53
N PRO A 36 14.47 18.00 4.07
CA PRO A 36 15.17 17.97 5.36
C PRO A 36 14.29 17.48 6.53
N LEU A 37 12.96 17.63 6.43
CA LEU A 37 12.00 17.15 7.43
C LEU A 37 11.63 15.68 7.24
N LEU A 38 11.90 15.11 6.07
CA LEU A 38 11.59 13.73 5.72
C LEU A 38 12.80 12.80 5.77
N ASN A 39 13.98 13.33 5.51
CA ASN A 39 15.23 12.60 5.55
C ASN A 39 15.68 12.38 7.01
N ASN A 40 14.92 11.54 7.70
CA ASN A 40 15.18 11.04 9.04
C ASN A 40 14.61 9.63 9.19
N ARG A 41 14.93 8.97 10.31
CA ARG A 41 14.52 7.59 10.58
C ARG A 41 13.15 7.44 11.26
N ASN A 42 12.40 8.52 11.44
CA ASN A 42 11.09 8.44 12.06
C ASN A 42 10.06 7.92 11.05
N ASN A 43 9.06 7.19 11.52
CA ASN A 43 7.87 6.93 10.72
C ASN A 43 7.09 8.23 10.57
N GLN A 44 6.69 8.58 9.35
CA GLN A 44 6.01 9.85 9.07
C GLN A 44 4.87 9.69 8.07
N ILE A 45 3.78 10.42 8.29
CA ILE A 45 2.69 10.63 7.35
C ILE A 45 2.83 12.04 6.78
N ILE A 46 2.74 12.13 5.46
CA ILE A 46 2.69 13.37 4.70
C ILE A 46 1.28 13.55 4.17
N TYR A 47 0.68 14.67 4.52
CA TYR A 47 -0.58 15.09 3.94
C TYR A 47 -0.39 16.06 2.77
N GLY A 48 -1.44 16.15 1.97
CA GLY A 48 -1.56 17.15 0.93
C GLY A 48 -2.66 16.77 -0.06
N ARG A 49 -3.26 17.77 -0.68
CA ARG A 49 -4.27 17.59 -1.72
C ARG A 49 -3.69 17.06 -3.03
N ARG A 50 -4.57 16.74 -3.98
CA ARG A 50 -4.14 16.31 -5.31
C ARG A 50 -3.38 17.45 -6.00
N GLY A 51 -2.23 17.11 -6.58
CA GLY A 51 -1.39 18.07 -7.29
C GLY A 51 -0.37 18.81 -6.43
N THR A 52 -0.28 18.56 -5.12
CA THR A 52 0.70 19.23 -4.23
C THR A 52 2.11 18.63 -4.26
N GLY A 53 2.38 17.70 -5.17
CA GLY A 53 3.73 17.18 -5.39
C GLY A 53 4.17 16.03 -4.47
N LYS A 54 3.29 15.44 -3.65
CA LYS A 54 3.62 14.28 -2.76
C LYS A 54 4.43 13.18 -3.47
N THR A 55 3.96 12.71 -4.62
CA THR A 55 4.64 11.69 -5.43
C THR A 55 6.03 12.15 -5.89
N HIS A 56 6.17 13.43 -6.26
CA HIS A 56 7.45 13.99 -6.70
C HIS A 56 8.45 14.06 -5.55
N VAL A 57 8.00 14.51 -4.36
CA VAL A 57 8.78 14.50 -3.11
C VAL A 57 9.23 13.08 -2.75
N PHE A 58 8.34 12.09 -2.82
CA PHE A 58 8.68 10.70 -2.53
C PHE A 58 9.66 10.10 -3.52
N LYS A 59 9.50 10.35 -4.82
CA LYS A 59 10.45 9.86 -5.82
C LYS A 59 11.82 10.52 -5.66
N TYR A 60 11.86 11.82 -5.38
CA TYR A 60 13.11 12.52 -5.09
C TYR A 60 13.80 11.97 -3.83
N LEU A 61 13.07 11.81 -2.73
CA LEU A 61 13.57 11.19 -1.50
C LEU A 61 14.07 9.76 -1.76
N ALA A 62 13.37 8.99 -2.59
CA ALA A 62 13.79 7.64 -2.95
C ALA A 62 15.14 7.64 -3.68
N SER A 63 15.37 8.60 -4.57
CA SER A 63 16.66 8.74 -5.26
C SER A 63 17.79 9.10 -4.28
N GLU A 64 17.58 10.06 -3.37
CA GLU A 64 18.60 10.41 -2.36
C GLU A 64 18.93 9.24 -1.43
N LEU A 65 17.92 8.52 -0.92
CA LEU A 65 18.13 7.39 -0.03
C LEU A 65 18.84 6.20 -0.70
N LYS A 66 18.66 6.02 -2.01
CA LYS A 66 19.39 5.01 -2.79
C LYS A 66 20.87 5.35 -2.92
N GLU A 67 21.23 6.64 -3.01
CA GLU A 67 22.63 7.09 -3.03
C GLU A 67 23.34 6.78 -1.71
N ASP A 68 22.61 6.82 -0.58
CA ASP A 68 23.10 6.45 0.75
C ASP A 68 23.22 4.92 0.98
N ASN A 69 23.02 4.11 -0.08
CA ASN A 69 23.08 2.64 -0.07
C ASN A 69 22.04 1.96 0.85
N ASP A 70 20.96 2.67 1.17
CA ASP A 70 19.79 2.12 1.86
C ASP A 70 18.82 1.46 0.86
N ILE A 71 18.00 0.52 1.36
CA ILE A 71 16.99 -0.15 0.55
C ILE A 71 15.73 0.71 0.54
N VAL A 72 15.29 1.12 -0.65
CA VAL A 72 14.08 1.93 -0.80
C VAL A 72 13.02 1.16 -1.57
N VAL A 73 11.91 0.86 -0.89
CA VAL A 73 10.73 0.22 -1.45
C VAL A 73 9.67 1.30 -1.68
N TYR A 74 9.48 1.69 -2.94
CA TYR A 74 8.42 2.62 -3.32
C TYR A 74 7.18 1.83 -3.73
N VAL A 75 6.05 2.09 -3.10
CA VAL A 75 4.77 1.41 -3.36
C VAL A 75 3.71 2.44 -3.66
N ASP A 76 3.13 2.39 -4.86
CA ASP A 76 1.89 3.12 -5.18
C ASP A 76 0.70 2.25 -4.76
N CYS A 77 -0.03 2.64 -3.71
CA CYS A 77 -1.14 1.82 -3.21
C CYS A 77 -2.25 1.58 -4.25
N ARG A 78 -2.29 2.33 -5.37
CA ARG A 78 -3.25 2.10 -6.47
C ARG A 78 -2.91 0.86 -7.30
N THR A 79 -1.66 0.39 -7.30
CA THR A 79 -1.23 -0.77 -8.09
C THR A 79 -1.39 -2.09 -7.34
N LEU A 80 -1.75 -2.05 -6.06
CA LEU A 80 -1.92 -3.25 -5.23
C LEU A 80 -3.14 -4.04 -5.71
N SER A 81 -2.89 -5.21 -6.30
CA SER A 81 -3.87 -6.08 -6.96
C SER A 81 -5.02 -6.49 -6.02
N SER A 82 -4.73 -6.67 -4.73
CA SER A 82 -5.76 -7.00 -3.74
C SER A 82 -6.76 -5.85 -3.55
N ALA A 83 -6.33 -4.59 -3.70
CA ALA A 83 -7.19 -3.42 -3.52
C ALA A 83 -8.29 -3.31 -4.58
N SER A 84 -8.04 -3.78 -5.81
CA SER A 84 -9.00 -3.77 -6.93
C SER A 84 -9.95 -4.97 -6.96
N SER A 85 -9.65 -6.05 -6.23
CA SER A 85 -10.35 -7.35 -6.35
C SER A 85 -11.50 -7.53 -5.35
N PHE A 86 -11.88 -6.48 -4.63
CA PHE A 86 -12.91 -6.53 -3.59
C PHE A 86 -14.33 -6.30 -4.15
N GLU A 87 -14.78 -7.11 -5.10
CA GLU A 87 -16.19 -7.11 -5.55
C GLU A 87 -17.06 -8.12 -4.77
N ASP A 88 -18.26 -7.67 -4.39
CA ASP A 88 -19.50 -8.27 -3.83
C ASP A 88 -19.49 -9.52 -2.92
N SER A 89 -18.35 -10.18 -2.65
CA SER A 89 -18.31 -11.43 -1.88
C SER A 89 -17.09 -11.57 -0.94
N CYS A 90 -16.36 -10.49 -0.68
CA CYS A 90 -15.20 -10.53 0.23
C CYS A 90 -15.62 -10.65 1.73
N PRO A 91 -15.00 -11.54 2.54
CA PRO A 91 -15.62 -12.06 3.77
C PRO A 91 -15.41 -11.21 5.04
N SER A 92 -14.36 -10.37 5.14
CA SER A 92 -14.20 -9.44 6.28
C SER A 92 -13.15 -8.33 6.04
N ARG A 93 -13.28 -7.18 6.72
CA ARG A 93 -12.29 -6.07 6.67
C ARG A 93 -10.86 -6.50 7.01
N LYS A 94 -10.73 -7.47 7.93
CA LYS A 94 -9.44 -8.04 8.34
C LYS A 94 -8.77 -8.87 7.23
N TYR A 95 -9.57 -9.64 6.50
CA TYR A 95 -9.07 -10.39 5.37
C TYR A 95 -8.55 -9.45 4.26
N ARG A 96 -9.32 -8.40 3.95
CA ARG A 96 -8.93 -7.38 2.98
C ARG A 96 -7.62 -6.68 3.36
N SER A 97 -7.44 -6.33 4.64
CA SER A 97 -6.19 -5.74 5.11
C SER A 97 -5.02 -6.72 5.03
N HIS A 98 -5.22 -8.00 5.35
CA HIS A 98 -4.16 -9.01 5.22
C HIS A 98 -3.73 -9.21 3.77
N ALA A 99 -4.68 -9.18 2.83
CA ALA A 99 -4.38 -9.30 1.40
C ALA A 99 -3.50 -8.14 0.93
N ILE A 100 -3.89 -6.89 1.20
CA ILE A 100 -3.08 -5.70 0.86
C ILE A 100 -1.71 -5.73 1.57
N PHE A 101 -1.68 -6.17 2.83
CA PHE A 101 -0.44 -6.27 3.59
C PHE A 101 0.54 -7.27 2.96
N ARG A 102 0.06 -8.38 2.41
CA ARG A 102 0.90 -9.32 1.64
C ARG A 102 1.41 -8.72 0.36
N ASP A 103 0.59 -7.96 -0.37
CA ASP A 103 1.05 -7.27 -1.58
C ASP A 103 2.22 -6.34 -1.23
N ILE A 104 2.12 -5.56 -0.13
CA ILE A 104 3.23 -4.71 0.36
C ILE A 104 4.47 -5.55 0.72
N ILE A 105 4.30 -6.70 1.35
CA ILE A 105 5.42 -7.61 1.65
C ILE A 105 6.05 -8.18 0.37
N GLY A 106 5.27 -8.46 -0.67
CA GLY A 106 5.77 -8.87 -1.98
C GLY A 106 6.64 -7.79 -2.63
N GLU A 107 6.22 -6.52 -2.58
CA GLU A 107 7.03 -5.40 -3.06
C GLU A 107 8.35 -5.28 -2.28
N ILE A 108 8.31 -5.48 -0.96
CA ILE A 108 9.51 -5.49 -0.11
C ILE A 108 10.43 -6.66 -0.49
N GLU A 109 9.85 -7.85 -0.71
CA GLU A 109 10.58 -9.05 -1.13
C GLU A 109 11.34 -8.82 -2.43
N ASP A 110 10.67 -8.31 -3.45
CA ASP A 110 11.27 -8.11 -4.78
C ASP A 110 12.44 -7.12 -4.73
N VAL A 111 12.26 -5.98 -4.05
CA VAL A 111 13.31 -4.96 -3.91
C VAL A 111 14.48 -5.46 -3.07
N VAL A 112 14.22 -6.17 -1.96
CA VAL A 112 15.29 -6.73 -1.11
C VAL A 112 16.08 -7.80 -1.87
N LYS A 113 15.41 -8.68 -2.63
CA LYS A 113 16.09 -9.66 -3.49
C LYS A 113 16.96 -8.97 -4.55
N GLN A 114 16.45 -7.92 -5.19
CA GLN A 114 17.21 -7.14 -6.16
C GLN A 114 18.47 -6.53 -5.52
N TYR A 115 18.33 -5.95 -4.31
CA TYR A 115 19.46 -5.41 -3.56
C TYR A 115 20.52 -6.49 -3.25
N ILE A 116 20.10 -7.66 -2.75
CA ILE A 116 21.01 -8.77 -2.44
C ILE A 116 21.73 -9.25 -3.70
N ALA A 117 21.04 -9.33 -4.83
CA ALA A 117 21.61 -9.75 -6.10
C ALA A 117 22.68 -8.76 -6.63
N LEU A 118 22.49 -7.46 -6.42
CA LEU A 118 23.41 -6.42 -6.88
C LEU A 118 24.61 -6.21 -5.95
N ASN A 119 24.37 -6.18 -4.63
CA ASN A 119 25.39 -5.81 -3.65
C ASN A 119 26.08 -6.99 -2.99
N ALA A 120 25.54 -8.20 -3.13
CA ALA A 120 26.08 -9.45 -2.59
C ALA A 120 26.64 -9.33 -1.15
N PRO A 121 25.82 -8.93 -0.16
CA PRO A 121 26.29 -8.76 1.20
C PRO A 121 26.84 -10.09 1.77
N ASN A 122 27.80 -10.01 2.69
CA ASN A 122 28.48 -11.19 3.26
C ASN A 122 27.52 -12.24 3.83
N ASN A 123 26.37 -11.82 4.36
CA ASN A 123 25.34 -12.69 4.95
C ASN A 123 24.12 -12.88 4.05
N SER A 124 24.28 -12.79 2.72
CA SER A 124 23.19 -12.86 1.74
C SER A 124 22.30 -14.10 1.89
N ALA A 125 22.88 -15.28 2.12
CA ALA A 125 22.10 -16.51 2.32
C ALA A 125 21.19 -16.47 3.57
N LEU A 126 21.70 -15.91 4.67
CA LEU A 126 20.93 -15.76 5.91
C LEU A 126 19.86 -14.68 5.78
N ALA A 127 20.16 -13.60 5.07
CA ALA A 127 19.18 -12.56 4.75
C ALA A 127 18.03 -13.12 3.89
N LEU A 128 18.34 -13.93 2.87
CA LEU A 128 17.32 -14.57 2.03
C LEU A 128 16.45 -15.56 2.81
N ASP A 129 17.05 -16.36 3.70
CA ASP A 129 16.30 -17.29 4.56
C ASP A 129 15.36 -16.53 5.53
N ALA A 130 15.86 -15.44 6.16
CA ALA A 130 15.03 -14.58 7.00
C ALA A 130 13.86 -13.96 6.21
N LEU A 131 14.10 -13.50 4.98
CA LEU A 131 13.08 -12.95 4.10
C LEU A 131 12.01 -14.01 3.74
N GLU A 132 12.42 -15.21 3.34
CA GLU A 132 11.52 -16.31 3.00
C GLU A 132 10.65 -16.72 4.19
N GLN A 133 11.23 -16.79 5.39
CA GLN A 133 10.49 -17.10 6.61
C GLN A 133 9.51 -15.99 7.00
N MET A 134 9.86 -14.71 6.79
CA MET A 134 8.94 -13.59 6.98
C MET A 134 7.71 -13.71 6.07
N ILE A 135 7.90 -14.07 4.80
CA ILE A 135 6.80 -14.26 3.84
C ILE A 135 5.94 -15.45 4.24
N LYS A 136 6.54 -16.58 4.64
CA LYS A 136 5.81 -17.76 5.12
C LYS A 136 4.90 -17.43 6.31
N ALA A 137 5.37 -16.58 7.24
CA ALA A 137 4.58 -16.15 8.40
C ALA A 137 3.32 -15.33 8.04
N THR A 138 3.21 -14.86 6.80
CA THR A 138 2.05 -14.09 6.29
C THR A 138 0.99 -14.97 5.63
N SER A 139 1.30 -16.23 5.31
CA SER A 139 0.46 -17.10 4.50
C SER A 139 -0.09 -18.32 5.26
N ILE A 140 -0.16 -18.24 6.59
CA ILE A 140 -0.65 -19.36 7.41
C ILE A 140 -2.17 -19.48 7.26
N LYS A 141 -2.64 -20.59 6.69
CA LYS A 141 -4.07 -20.90 6.58
C LYS A 141 -4.58 -21.55 7.86
N GLU A 142 -5.56 -20.91 8.53
CA GLU A 142 -6.35 -21.56 9.59
C GLU A 142 -7.72 -22.00 9.04
N SER A 143 -8.06 -23.27 9.27
CA SER A 143 -9.39 -23.80 8.98
C SER A 143 -10.27 -23.65 10.21
N LYS A 144 -11.26 -22.75 10.16
CA LYS A 144 -12.22 -22.59 11.26
C LYS A 144 -13.49 -23.40 10.97
N LYS A 145 -13.80 -24.38 11.83
CA LYS A 145 -15.09 -25.09 11.80
C LYS A 145 -16.19 -24.16 12.32
N ARG A 146 -17.22 -23.90 11.51
CA ARG A 146 -18.42 -23.17 11.95
C ARG A 146 -19.53 -24.19 12.24
N ASP A 147 -19.87 -24.40 13.50
CA ASP A 147 -21.03 -25.20 13.89
C ASP A 147 -22.32 -24.47 13.49
N THR A 148 -23.17 -25.13 12.72
CA THR A 148 -24.48 -24.58 12.31
C THR A 148 -25.62 -25.33 13.01
N ARG A 149 -26.57 -24.54 13.53
CA ARG A 149 -27.77 -24.94 14.29
C ARG A 149 -28.51 -26.15 13.68
N LYS A 150 -28.87 -27.12 14.54
CA LYS A 150 -29.87 -28.16 14.24
C LYS A 150 -31.19 -27.48 13.86
N THR A 151 -31.71 -27.78 12.66
CA THR A 151 -33.07 -27.41 12.27
C THR A 151 -33.89 -28.70 12.25
N GLU A 152 -34.80 -28.87 13.21
CA GLU A 152 -35.79 -29.94 13.17
C GLU A 152 -36.87 -29.57 12.16
N VAL A 153 -36.94 -30.29 11.05
CA VAL A 153 -38.10 -30.23 10.15
C VAL A 153 -39.17 -31.16 10.71
N ARG A 154 -40.14 -30.60 11.43
CA ARG A 154 -41.34 -31.34 11.84
C ARG A 154 -42.33 -31.36 10.67
N GLY A 155 -42.28 -32.42 9.86
CA GLY A 155 -43.19 -32.61 8.74
C GLY A 155 -44.64 -32.76 9.20
N ARG A 156 -45.51 -31.86 8.76
CA ARG A 156 -46.97 -32.04 8.80
C ARG A 156 -47.39 -32.61 7.45
N THR A 157 -47.90 -33.83 7.43
CA THR A 157 -48.48 -34.45 6.23
C THR A 157 -49.77 -33.72 5.87
N ILE A 158 -49.76 -32.95 4.78
CA ILE A 158 -50.96 -32.56 4.06
C ILE A 158 -50.94 -33.37 2.77
N THR A 159 -51.91 -34.27 2.66
CA THR A 159 -52.19 -35.06 1.47
C THR A 159 -52.69 -34.13 0.38
N ASP A 160 -51.92 -33.96 -0.69
CA ASP A 160 -52.46 -33.56 -1.98
C ASP A 160 -51.78 -34.36 -3.09
N ASN A 161 -52.63 -35.00 -3.87
CA ASN A 161 -52.27 -35.86 -5.00
C ASN A 161 -51.64 -35.01 -6.11
N VAL A 162 -50.65 -35.59 -6.80
CA VAL A 162 -50.36 -35.53 -8.25
C VAL A 162 -48.84 -35.56 -8.48
N GLY A 163 -48.38 -36.55 -9.25
CA GLY A 163 -47.13 -36.46 -10.03
C GLY A 163 -46.02 -37.45 -9.69
N MET A 164 -46.09 -38.64 -10.31
CA MET A 164 -44.99 -39.51 -10.76
C MET A 164 -43.76 -39.71 -9.86
N LYS A 165 -43.68 -40.88 -9.19
CA LYS A 165 -42.41 -41.49 -8.77
C LYS A 165 -42.13 -42.74 -9.61
N CYS A 166 -41.05 -42.67 -10.38
CA CYS A 166 -40.49 -43.79 -11.11
C CYS A 166 -39.22 -44.28 -10.37
N SER A 167 -39.04 -45.61 -10.37
CA SER A 167 -37.90 -46.42 -9.91
C SER A 167 -37.93 -46.95 -8.46
N ILE A 168 -38.47 -48.16 -8.35
CA ILE A 168 -38.19 -49.25 -7.39
C ILE A 168 -37.32 -50.28 -8.17
N PRO A 169 -36.49 -51.21 -7.61
CA PRO A 169 -36.06 -51.50 -6.23
C PRO A 169 -34.52 -51.63 -6.04
N GLN A 170 -34.04 -51.60 -4.80
CA GLN A 170 -33.09 -52.64 -4.37
C GLN A 170 -33.70 -53.37 -3.18
N LEU A 171 -34.08 -54.61 -3.46
CA LEU A 171 -34.73 -55.55 -2.58
C LEU A 171 -33.65 -56.23 -1.74
N THR A 172 -33.59 -55.94 -0.44
CA THR A 172 -32.97 -56.83 0.54
C THR A 172 -34.07 -57.25 1.50
N LEU A 173 -34.57 -58.45 1.28
CA LEU A 173 -35.44 -59.16 2.21
C LEU A 173 -34.58 -59.68 3.34
N ASP A 174 -34.56 -58.97 4.47
CA ASP A 174 -34.24 -59.57 5.76
C ASP A 174 -35.49 -59.52 6.63
N PHE A 175 -35.98 -60.72 6.94
CA PHE A 175 -37.07 -60.96 7.86
C PHE A 175 -36.45 -61.07 9.26
N ASP A 176 -36.54 -60.01 10.05
CA ASP A 176 -36.57 -60.14 11.51
C ASP A 176 -37.49 -59.07 12.11
N SER A 177 -38.47 -59.52 12.87
CA SER A 177 -39.50 -58.68 13.46
C SER A 177 -38.98 -58.07 14.76
N LYS A 178 -38.56 -56.81 14.71
CA LYS A 178 -38.58 -55.90 15.87
C LYS A 178 -39.18 -54.58 15.45
N VAL A 179 -40.30 -54.25 16.07
CA VAL A 179 -40.92 -52.92 16.01
C VAL A 179 -40.06 -52.02 16.89
N GLU A 180 -39.18 -51.25 16.26
CA GLU A 180 -38.61 -50.03 16.83
C GLU A 180 -39.05 -48.88 15.92
N GLU A 181 -39.72 -47.89 16.52
CA GLU A 181 -40.05 -46.62 15.89
C GLU A 181 -38.74 -45.88 15.57
N GLU A 182 -38.19 -46.11 14.37
CA GLU A 182 -37.09 -45.31 13.87
C GLU A 182 -37.62 -43.97 13.32
N SER A 183 -37.55 -42.94 14.17
CA SER A 183 -37.56 -41.56 13.69
C SER A 183 -36.28 -41.31 12.88
N THR A 184 -36.37 -41.40 11.56
CA THR A 184 -35.27 -41.04 10.65
C THR A 184 -35.13 -39.52 10.60
N ALA A 185 -34.42 -38.97 11.58
CA ALA A 185 -33.89 -37.62 11.50
C ALA A 185 -32.73 -37.62 10.48
N GLN A 186 -33.03 -37.30 9.22
CA GLN A 186 -31.98 -36.96 8.25
C GLN A 186 -31.29 -35.67 8.71
N THR A 187 -30.15 -35.84 9.38
CA THR A 187 -29.25 -34.73 9.68
C THR A 187 -28.31 -34.55 8.50
N THR A 188 -28.66 -33.70 7.55
CA THR A 188 -27.70 -33.24 6.54
C THR A 188 -26.81 -32.18 7.17
N THR A 189 -25.65 -32.61 7.67
CA THR A 189 -24.63 -31.69 8.19
C THR A 189 -23.86 -31.09 7.01
N SER A 190 -24.30 -29.93 6.51
CA SER A 190 -23.51 -29.15 5.56
C SER A 190 -22.42 -28.38 6.31
N TYR A 191 -21.15 -28.75 6.08
CA TYR A 191 -20.01 -27.99 6.58
C TYR A 191 -19.70 -26.84 5.62
N ARG A 192 -19.79 -25.59 6.08
CA ARG A 192 -19.19 -24.46 5.37
C ARG A 192 -17.80 -24.23 5.96
N MET A 193 -16.79 -24.79 5.30
CA MET A 193 -15.40 -24.48 5.60
C MET A 193 -15.12 -23.07 5.08
N GLU A 194 -14.75 -22.15 5.97
CA GLU A 194 -14.12 -20.89 5.57
C GLU A 194 -12.66 -20.97 5.99
N GLU A 195 -11.76 -21.07 5.01
CA GLU A 195 -10.32 -20.88 5.21
C GLU A 195 -10.10 -19.40 5.53
N HIS A 196 -9.53 -19.10 6.70
CA HIS A 196 -9.10 -17.75 7.04
C HIS A 196 -7.58 -17.73 7.15
N GLU A 197 -6.95 -16.79 6.48
CA GLU A 197 -5.50 -16.58 6.58
C GLU A 197 -5.19 -15.80 7.86
N LYS A 198 -4.26 -16.33 8.66
CA LYS A 198 -3.80 -15.75 9.91
C LYS A 198 -2.39 -15.23 9.73
N LEU A 199 -2.21 -13.96 10.09
CA LEU A 199 -0.89 -13.35 10.24
C LEU A 199 -0.37 -13.65 11.65
N VAL A 200 0.89 -14.06 11.74
CA VAL A 200 1.60 -14.19 13.02
C VAL A 200 2.59 -13.02 13.13
N PHE A 201 2.10 -11.88 13.60
CA PHE A 201 2.90 -10.64 13.69
C PHE A 201 4.21 -10.78 14.46
N PRO A 202 4.28 -11.51 15.60
CA PRO A 202 5.56 -11.72 16.30
C PRO A 202 6.62 -12.40 15.42
N ASP A 203 6.22 -13.38 14.63
CA ASP A 203 7.14 -14.11 13.74
C ASP A 203 7.62 -13.19 12.61
N ILE A 204 6.69 -12.41 12.02
CA ILE A 204 7.04 -11.40 11.00
C ILE A 204 8.05 -10.39 11.57
N ASN A 205 7.80 -9.86 12.77
CA ASN A 205 8.68 -8.90 13.41
C ASN A 205 10.07 -9.50 13.70
N TYR A 206 10.11 -10.71 14.25
CA TYR A 206 11.36 -11.41 14.54
C TYR A 206 12.19 -11.62 13.27
N LYS A 207 11.55 -12.09 12.18
CA LYS A 207 12.23 -12.35 10.91
C LYS A 207 12.64 -11.08 10.17
N ALA A 208 11.83 -10.03 10.23
CA ALA A 208 12.20 -8.72 9.71
C ALA A 208 13.42 -8.14 10.47
N ARG A 209 13.53 -8.38 11.78
CA ARG A 209 14.71 -7.97 12.56
C ARG A 209 15.96 -8.75 12.17
N GLU A 210 15.86 -10.07 12.02
CA GLU A 210 16.98 -10.90 11.53
C GLU A 210 17.44 -10.44 10.14
N LEU A 211 16.50 -10.19 9.23
CA LEU A 211 16.78 -9.69 7.88
C LEU A 211 17.66 -8.44 7.92
N VAL A 212 17.26 -7.42 8.68
CA VAL A 212 18.01 -6.16 8.74
C VAL A 212 19.36 -6.33 9.47
N GLN A 213 19.45 -7.21 10.46
CA GLN A 213 20.74 -7.54 11.11
C GLN A 213 21.76 -8.15 10.14
N HIS A 214 21.30 -8.95 9.18
CA HIS A 214 22.16 -9.54 8.16
C HIS A 214 22.53 -8.54 7.05
N LEU A 215 21.60 -7.68 6.64
CA LEU A 215 21.83 -6.68 5.59
C LEU A 215 22.64 -5.47 6.07
N LYS A 216 22.47 -5.06 7.33
CA LYS A 216 23.11 -3.87 7.95
C LYS A 216 22.82 -2.55 7.22
N VAL A 217 21.65 -2.45 6.60
CA VAL A 217 21.14 -1.25 5.92
C VAL A 217 19.74 -0.95 6.41
N ASN A 218 19.29 0.29 6.22
CA ASN A 218 17.91 0.65 6.51
C ASN A 218 17.02 0.24 5.33
N ILE A 219 15.78 -0.14 5.66
CA ILE A 219 14.72 -0.41 4.69
C ILE A 219 13.69 0.71 4.85
N TYR A 220 13.62 1.59 3.85
CA TYR A 220 12.59 2.61 3.74
C TYR A 220 11.44 2.09 2.89
N VAL A 221 10.23 2.14 3.42
CA VAL A 221 9.00 1.84 2.70
C VAL A 221 8.21 3.12 2.50
N LEU A 222 8.16 3.59 1.25
CA LEU A 222 7.45 4.79 0.82
C LEU A 222 6.09 4.38 0.24
N LEU A 223 5.04 4.53 1.03
CA LEU A 223 3.66 4.20 0.64
C LEU A 223 2.98 5.45 0.06
N ASP A 224 2.88 5.55 -1.27
CA ASP A 224 2.17 6.64 -1.94
C ASP A 224 0.69 6.30 -2.18
N GLU A 225 -0.13 7.34 -2.30
CA GLU A 225 -1.56 7.24 -2.61
C GLU A 225 -2.33 6.35 -1.62
N TRP A 226 -2.01 6.39 -0.32
CA TRP A 226 -2.69 5.61 0.73
C TRP A 226 -4.22 5.74 0.69
N SER A 227 -4.72 6.92 0.28
CA SER A 227 -6.14 7.21 0.12
C SER A 227 -6.86 6.37 -0.94
N SER A 228 -6.15 5.62 -1.78
CA SER A 228 -6.72 4.65 -2.72
C SER A 228 -7.28 3.42 -2.02
N ILE A 229 -6.78 3.11 -0.83
CA ILE A 229 -7.20 1.96 -0.03
C ILE A 229 -8.60 2.23 0.55
N PRO A 230 -9.51 1.26 0.59
CA PRO A 230 -10.84 1.42 1.19
C PRO A 230 -10.77 1.93 2.64
N LEU A 231 -11.52 2.99 2.95
CA LEU A 231 -11.48 3.67 4.27
C LEU A 231 -11.72 2.74 5.46
N ASP A 232 -12.54 1.72 5.28
CA ASP A 232 -12.86 0.74 6.32
C ASP A 232 -11.73 -0.27 6.56
N VAL A 233 -10.79 -0.40 5.62
CA VAL A 233 -9.65 -1.32 5.66
C VAL A 233 -8.39 -0.63 6.17
N GLN A 234 -8.21 0.66 5.88
CA GLN A 234 -7.00 1.42 6.20
C GLN A 234 -6.51 1.26 7.66
N PRO A 235 -7.36 1.37 8.71
CA PRO A 235 -6.90 1.22 10.09
C PRO A 235 -6.42 -0.21 10.42
N PHE A 236 -7.01 -1.23 9.80
CA PHE A 236 -6.58 -2.61 9.99
C PHE A 236 -5.24 -2.90 9.29
N LEU A 237 -5.02 -2.28 8.13
CA LEU A 237 -3.72 -2.34 7.45
C LEU A 237 -2.64 -1.62 8.26
N ALA A 238 -2.95 -0.43 8.78
CA ALA A 238 -2.08 0.31 9.68
C ALA A 238 -1.70 -0.53 10.91
N ASP A 239 -2.66 -1.25 11.50
CA ASP A 239 -2.42 -2.14 12.64
C ASP A 239 -1.46 -3.28 12.29
N CYS A 240 -1.58 -3.85 11.08
CA CYS A 240 -0.66 -4.88 10.60
C CYS A 240 0.76 -4.33 10.45
N ILE A 241 0.91 -3.18 9.81
CA ILE A 241 2.21 -2.51 9.61
C ILE A 241 2.86 -2.20 10.96
N ASN A 242 2.11 -1.61 11.88
CA ASN A 242 2.58 -1.23 13.21
C ASN A 242 3.15 -2.45 13.96
N LYS A 243 2.34 -3.50 14.09
CA LYS A 243 2.71 -4.74 14.81
C LYS A 243 3.86 -5.49 14.17
N SER A 244 4.01 -5.40 12.85
CA SER A 244 5.08 -6.09 12.14
C SER A 244 6.41 -5.34 12.17
N PHE A 245 6.41 -4.01 12.01
CA PHE A 245 7.64 -3.32 11.63
C PHE A 245 8.05 -2.15 12.54
N PHE A 246 7.13 -1.44 13.18
CA PHE A 246 7.48 -0.17 13.85
C PHE A 246 8.42 -0.34 15.06
N ALA A 247 8.43 -1.53 15.66
CA ALA A 247 9.40 -1.88 16.71
C ALA A 247 10.84 -2.09 16.19
N ILE A 248 11.08 -1.98 14.88
CA ILE A 248 12.38 -2.21 14.23
C ILE A 248 12.91 -0.84 13.75
N PRO A 249 13.93 -0.25 14.41
CA PRO A 249 14.41 1.10 14.07
C PRO A 249 14.97 1.27 12.65
N HIS A 250 15.33 0.17 11.99
CA HIS A 250 15.88 0.16 10.64
C HIS A 250 14.82 -0.12 9.57
N PHE A 251 13.55 -0.18 9.96
CA PHE A 251 12.42 -0.38 9.06
C PHE A 251 11.53 0.86 9.14
N ILE A 252 11.70 1.78 8.19
CA ILE A 252 11.14 3.13 8.26
C ILE A 252 10.00 3.27 7.25
N PHE A 253 8.85 3.75 7.72
CA PHE A 253 7.69 4.01 6.86
C PHE A 253 7.49 5.50 6.62
N LYS A 254 7.38 5.89 5.35
CA LYS A 254 6.89 7.21 4.95
C LYS A 254 5.59 7.00 4.17
N ILE A 255 4.50 7.62 4.61
CA ILE A 255 3.17 7.39 4.02
C ILE A 255 2.65 8.72 3.47
N ALA A 256 2.35 8.78 2.17
CA ALA A 256 1.69 9.92 1.56
C ALA A 256 0.18 9.68 1.47
N ALA A 257 -0.59 10.61 2.01
CA ALA A 257 -2.03 10.47 2.19
C ALA A 257 -2.77 11.78 1.92
N LEU A 258 -4.10 11.69 1.78
CA LEU A 258 -4.99 12.84 1.75
C LEU A 258 -5.66 12.95 3.11
N GLU A 259 -5.49 14.07 3.81
CA GLU A 259 -5.93 14.26 5.20
C GLU A 259 -7.40 13.84 5.42
N TYR A 260 -8.34 14.43 4.67
CA TYR A 260 -9.78 14.14 4.80
C TYR A 260 -10.25 12.89 4.04
N ARG A 261 -9.34 12.07 3.51
CA ARG A 261 -9.65 10.81 2.81
C ARG A 261 -8.82 9.65 3.30
N SER A 262 -8.22 9.78 4.46
CA SER A 262 -7.40 8.73 5.05
C SER A 262 -7.76 8.60 6.53
N ASN A 263 -7.85 7.35 6.98
CA ASN A 263 -8.11 6.99 8.35
C ASN A 263 -7.09 5.95 8.79
N PHE A 264 -6.24 6.34 9.73
CA PHE A 264 -5.17 5.51 10.26
C PHE A 264 -5.50 4.85 11.59
N THR A 265 -6.59 5.26 12.25
CA THR A 265 -6.87 4.86 13.63
C THR A 265 -8.37 4.69 13.88
N ILE A 266 -8.77 3.56 14.46
CA ILE A 266 -10.10 3.38 15.05
C ILE A 266 -9.92 3.35 16.56
N VAL A 267 -10.47 4.36 17.24
CA VAL A 267 -10.52 4.38 18.70
C VAL A 267 -11.68 3.49 19.18
N MET A 268 -11.40 2.60 20.12
CA MET A 268 -12.36 1.70 20.76
C MET A 268 -12.62 2.12 22.22
N GLN A 269 -13.51 1.39 22.90
CA GLN A 269 -13.74 1.58 24.33
C GLN A 269 -12.46 1.25 25.13
N ASN A 270 -12.30 1.90 26.29
CA ASN A 270 -11.17 1.71 27.22
C ASN A 270 -9.79 2.12 26.69
N ASN A 271 -9.72 3.17 25.85
CA ASN A 271 -8.46 3.69 25.31
C ASN A 271 -7.67 2.70 24.43
N LEU A 272 -8.32 1.62 24.01
CA LEU A 272 -7.79 0.71 23.00
C LEU A 272 -7.99 1.33 21.61
N HIS A 273 -7.05 1.09 20.71
CA HIS A 273 -7.17 1.53 19.32
C HIS A 273 -6.76 0.41 18.36
N ILE A 274 -7.20 0.52 17.10
CA ILE A 274 -6.73 -0.28 15.97
C ILE A 274 -6.07 0.67 15.00
N GLY A 275 -4.85 0.38 14.58
CA GLY A 275 -4.10 1.19 13.62
C GLY A 275 -2.88 1.84 14.25
N PHE A 276 -2.56 3.05 13.82
CA PHE A 276 -1.46 3.83 14.37
C PHE A 276 -1.91 4.68 15.55
N GLU A 277 -1.06 4.83 16.56
CA GLU A 277 -1.16 5.92 17.53
C GLU A 277 -0.44 7.16 16.99
N LEU A 278 -1.19 8.11 16.42
CA LEU A 278 -0.62 9.33 15.84
C LEU A 278 0.14 10.14 16.90
N GLY A 279 1.40 10.48 16.61
CA GLY A 279 2.31 11.20 17.50
C GLY A 279 3.18 10.32 18.38
N SER A 280 2.79 9.08 18.65
CA SER A 280 3.62 8.08 19.35
C SER A 280 4.29 7.13 18.37
N ASP A 281 3.48 6.45 17.56
CA ASP A 281 3.94 5.43 16.61
C ASP A 281 4.46 6.05 15.31
N ILE A 282 3.79 7.12 14.86
CA ILE A 282 4.05 7.78 13.58
C ILE A 282 3.73 9.27 13.67
N SER A 283 4.60 10.13 13.15
CA SER A 283 4.35 11.58 13.12
C SER A 283 3.48 11.97 11.93
N SER A 284 2.66 13.01 12.07
CA SER A 284 1.78 13.53 11.01
C SER A 284 1.88 15.06 10.89
N ASN A 285 3.03 15.60 11.25
CA ASN A 285 3.30 17.03 11.37
C ASN A 285 3.62 17.73 10.03
N LEU A 286 3.51 17.03 8.91
CA LEU A 286 3.83 17.57 7.59
C LEU A 286 2.60 17.55 6.69
N ASP A 287 2.15 18.73 6.29
CA ASP A 287 1.16 18.92 5.24
C ASP A 287 1.78 19.77 4.12
N LEU A 288 1.82 19.24 2.90
CA LEU A 288 2.32 19.99 1.74
C LEU A 288 1.42 21.15 1.37
N ASP A 289 0.13 21.11 1.72
CA ASP A 289 -0.80 22.20 1.42
C ASP A 289 -0.36 23.50 2.10
N ASP A 290 0.24 23.41 3.29
CA ASP A 290 0.73 24.56 4.05
C ASP A 290 1.83 25.36 3.34
N TYR A 291 2.58 24.71 2.45
CA TYR A 291 3.67 25.31 1.67
C TYR A 291 3.17 26.04 0.41
N PHE A 292 1.93 25.75 -0.03
CA PHE A 292 1.34 26.34 -1.22
C PHE A 292 0.18 27.31 -0.90
N VAL A 293 0.05 27.76 0.35
CA VAL A 293 -0.95 28.76 0.74
C VAL A 293 -0.56 30.14 0.20
N PHE A 294 -1.13 30.51 -0.95
CA PHE A 294 -0.89 31.78 -1.66
C PHE A 294 -0.96 33.01 -0.74
N ASP A 295 -1.96 33.03 0.15
CA ASP A 295 -2.23 34.18 1.03
C ASP A 295 -1.14 34.41 2.09
N LYS A 296 -0.30 33.40 2.40
CA LYS A 296 0.80 33.56 3.37
C LYS A 296 1.99 34.30 2.75
N ASN A 297 2.33 34.02 1.49
CA ASN A 297 3.47 34.63 0.81
C ASN A 297 3.41 34.50 -0.74
N PRO A 298 2.75 35.46 -1.44
CA PRO A 298 2.51 35.36 -2.88
C PRO A 298 3.79 35.44 -3.74
N ASP A 299 4.80 36.20 -3.29
CA ASP A 299 6.06 36.36 -4.01
C ASP A 299 6.88 35.07 -3.97
N SER A 300 6.97 34.44 -2.80
CA SER A 300 7.69 33.16 -2.65
C SER A 300 7.02 32.03 -3.45
N ILE A 301 5.70 31.99 -3.50
CA ILE A 301 4.96 30.97 -4.25
C ILE A 301 5.16 31.17 -5.77
N THR A 302 5.11 32.42 -6.22
CA THR A 302 5.42 32.76 -7.62
C THR A 302 6.84 32.33 -7.99
N ALA A 303 7.82 32.57 -7.12
CA ALA A 303 9.20 32.15 -7.32
C ALA A 303 9.37 30.61 -7.34
N ILE A 304 8.65 29.87 -6.49
CA ILE A 304 8.65 28.41 -6.48
C ILE A 304 8.07 27.86 -7.79
N PHE A 305 6.89 28.30 -8.21
CA PHE A 305 6.28 27.84 -9.47
C PHE A 305 7.12 28.23 -10.69
N ALA A 306 7.72 29.42 -10.67
CA ALA A 306 8.70 29.86 -11.65
C ALA A 306 9.92 28.92 -11.73
N GLY A 307 10.46 28.54 -10.57
CA GLY A 307 11.55 27.57 -10.43
C GLY A 307 11.20 26.22 -11.04
N ILE A 308 10.08 25.63 -10.59
CA ILE A 308 9.55 24.36 -11.09
C ILE A 308 9.41 24.40 -12.61
N LEU A 309 8.67 25.38 -13.15
CA LEU A 309 8.43 25.49 -14.59
C LEU A 309 9.75 25.60 -15.38
N SER A 310 10.69 26.39 -14.88
CA SER A 310 11.99 26.57 -15.53
C SER A 310 12.82 25.29 -15.57
N LYS A 311 12.81 24.51 -14.48
CA LYS A 311 13.50 23.22 -14.42
C LYS A 311 12.88 22.20 -15.36
N HIS A 312 11.55 22.13 -15.39
CA HIS A 312 10.83 21.27 -16.33
C HIS A 312 11.13 21.61 -17.80
N ILE A 313 11.08 22.90 -18.18
CA ILE A 313 11.42 23.34 -19.55
C ILE A 313 12.88 22.98 -19.88
N LYS A 314 13.81 23.25 -18.96
CA LYS A 314 15.23 22.90 -19.14
C LYS A 314 15.43 21.41 -19.40
N SER A 315 14.70 20.54 -18.70
CA SER A 315 14.80 19.09 -18.86
C SER A 315 14.30 18.56 -20.22
N GLU A 316 13.50 19.34 -20.94
CA GLU A 316 12.97 18.97 -22.27
C GLU A 316 13.73 19.65 -23.43
N LEU A 317 14.60 20.63 -23.12
CA LEU A 317 15.37 21.35 -24.12
C LEU A 317 16.69 20.62 -24.45
N PRO A 318 17.20 20.73 -25.68
CA PRO A 318 18.54 20.25 -26.00
C PRO A 318 19.62 20.91 -25.14
N GLU A 319 20.71 20.20 -24.86
CA GLU A 319 21.84 20.75 -24.11
C GLU A 319 22.38 22.04 -24.76
N GLY A 320 22.66 23.06 -23.94
CA GLY A 320 23.16 24.36 -24.37
C GLY A 320 22.16 25.21 -25.16
N TYR A 321 20.88 24.81 -25.25
CA TYR A 321 19.87 25.59 -25.99
C TYR A 321 19.64 26.98 -25.39
N LEU A 322 19.53 27.05 -24.07
CA LEU A 322 19.32 28.32 -23.35
C LEU A 322 20.50 29.28 -23.52
N ASP A 323 21.73 28.75 -23.61
CA ASP A 323 22.94 29.54 -23.85
C ASP A 323 22.94 30.15 -25.27
N LYS A 324 22.45 29.40 -26.27
CA LYS A 324 22.31 29.89 -27.65
C LYS A 324 21.36 31.08 -27.75
N ILE A 325 20.29 31.09 -26.96
CA ILE A 325 19.31 32.19 -26.90
C ILE A 325 19.64 33.24 -25.82
N LYS A 326 20.80 33.11 -25.14
CA LYS A 326 21.30 34.02 -24.09
C LYS A 326 20.35 34.21 -22.91
N ILE A 327 19.57 33.19 -22.55
CA ILE A 327 18.71 33.19 -21.37
C ILE A 327 19.47 32.54 -20.21
N THR A 328 19.83 33.32 -19.20
CA THR A 328 20.65 32.86 -18.07
C THR A 328 19.88 32.78 -16.76
N SER A 329 18.70 33.39 -16.67
CA SER A 329 17.88 33.41 -15.44
C SER A 329 16.48 32.83 -15.65
N THR A 330 15.92 32.30 -14.55
CA THR A 330 14.53 31.81 -14.47
C THR A 330 13.54 32.89 -14.87
N GLN A 331 13.75 34.14 -14.43
CA GLN A 331 12.89 35.28 -14.77
C GLN A 331 12.89 35.57 -16.28
N GLN A 332 14.06 35.52 -16.92
CA GLN A 332 14.17 35.73 -18.37
C GLN A 332 13.48 34.62 -19.16
N LEU A 333 13.60 33.36 -18.72
CA LEU A 333 12.91 32.25 -19.37
C LEU A 333 11.39 32.41 -19.29
N ILE A 334 10.87 32.80 -18.13
CA ILE A 334 9.43 32.98 -17.93
C ILE A 334 8.89 34.17 -18.73
N ASN A 335 9.63 35.29 -18.75
CA ASN A 335 9.27 36.44 -19.58
C ASN A 335 9.33 36.14 -21.09
N TYR A 336 10.04 35.09 -21.48
CA TYR A 336 10.14 34.62 -22.87
C TYR A 336 8.98 33.70 -23.27
N LEU A 337 8.22 33.17 -22.29
CA LEU A 337 7.02 32.36 -22.54
C LEU A 337 5.83 33.25 -22.94
N PRO A 338 4.88 32.75 -23.75
CA PRO A 338 3.66 33.49 -24.03
C PRO A 338 2.91 33.74 -22.72
N VAL A 339 2.61 35.01 -22.44
CA VAL A 339 1.59 35.36 -21.45
C VAL A 339 0.24 35.01 -22.08
N GLY A 340 -0.44 34.02 -21.51
CA GLY A 340 -1.84 33.71 -21.82
C GLY A 340 -2.77 34.72 -21.14
#